data_AF-A0A3M1DK95-F1
#
_entry.id   AF-A0A3M1DK95-F1
#
_cell.length_a   1.000
_cell.length_b   1.000
_cell.length_c   1.000
_cell.angle_alpha   90.00
_cell.angle_beta   90.00
_cell.angle_gamma   90.00
#
_symmetry.space_group_name_H-M   'P 1'
#
loop_
_entity.id
_entity.type
_entity.pdbx_description
1 polymer ?
#
loop_
_entity_poly.entity_id
_entity_poly.type
_entity_poly.pdbx_seq_one_letter_code
_entity_poly.pdbx_strand_id
1 'polypeptide(L)'
;HWLVTGLPLLLLSPLLALLLQLPEQALGTLLASLLLGTPVLSLVGGIGVALTVGLRRGGLLLSLLVLPLWVPVLIFAASAVSDAALGLETQAPLLFLGALLALALTLSPLAVAAALRISTGG
;
A
#
# COMPACT_ATOMS: atom_id res chain seq x y z
N HIS A 1 8.51 3.89 -8.95
CA HIS A 1 8.51 2.51 -8.40
C HIS A 1 7.19 1.80 -8.70
N TRP A 2 6.04 2.36 -8.30
CA TRP A 2 4.74 1.71 -8.45
C TRP A 2 4.38 1.24 -9.88
N LEU A 3 4.60 2.06 -10.91
CA LEU A 3 4.30 1.64 -12.31
C LEU A 3 5.09 0.40 -12.76
N VAL A 4 6.24 0.13 -12.13
CA VAL A 4 7.11 -1.00 -12.49
C VAL A 4 6.78 -2.25 -11.68
N THR A 5 6.25 -2.10 -10.46
CA THR A 5 5.94 -3.24 -9.57
C THR A 5 4.44 -3.52 -9.46
N GLY A 6 3.62 -2.49 -9.33
CA GLY A 6 2.17 -2.56 -9.22
C GLY A 6 1.46 -2.91 -10.54
N LEU A 7 1.91 -2.36 -11.67
CA LEU A 7 1.30 -2.67 -12.98
C LEU A 7 1.44 -4.15 -13.36
N PRO A 8 2.64 -4.78 -13.26
CA PRO A 8 2.75 -6.23 -13.50
C PRO A 8 1.92 -7.05 -12.52
N LEU A 9 1.85 -6.65 -11.24
CA LEU A 9 1.01 -7.29 -10.23
C LEU A 9 -0.48 -7.23 -10.59
N LEU A 10 -0.97 -6.09 -11.09
CA LEU A 10 -2.35 -5.94 -11.56
C LEU A 10 -2.64 -6.84 -12.77
N LEU A 11 -1.70 -6.95 -13.71
CA LEU A 11 -1.81 -7.86 -14.86
C LEU A 11 -1.78 -9.34 -14.44
N LEU A 12 -1.05 -9.66 -13.38
CA LEU A 12 -0.98 -11.01 -12.79
C LEU A 12 -2.15 -11.31 -11.85
N SER A 13 -2.99 -10.34 -11.52
CA SER A 13 -4.13 -10.53 -10.61
C SER A 13 -5.11 -11.65 -11.00
N PRO A 14 -5.46 -11.91 -12.29
CA PRO A 14 -6.27 -13.08 -12.64
C PRO A 14 -5.55 -14.39 -12.31
N LEU A 15 -4.23 -14.45 -12.50
CA LEU A 15 -3.44 -15.62 -12.11
C LEU A 15 -3.44 -15.79 -10.59
N LEU A 16 -3.31 -14.70 -9.82
CA LEU A 16 -3.41 -14.73 -8.36
C LEU A 16 -4.79 -15.20 -7.91
N ALA A 17 -5.87 -14.74 -8.53
CA ALA A 17 -7.22 -15.19 -8.21
C ALA A 17 -7.40 -16.70 -8.42
N LEU A 18 -6.82 -17.25 -9.49
CA LEU A 18 -6.81 -18.70 -9.74
C LEU A 18 -5.99 -19.46 -8.70
N LEU A 19 -4.79 -18.97 -8.36
CA LEU A 19 -3.92 -19.60 -7.35
C LEU A 19 -4.54 -19.60 -5.96
N LEU A 20 -5.32 -18.57 -5.64
CA LEU A 20 -6.04 -18.43 -4.38
C LEU A 20 -7.44 -19.07 -4.40
N GLN A 21 -7.81 -19.76 -5.50
CA GLN A 21 -9.11 -20.40 -5.69
C GLN A 21 -10.30 -19.45 -5.43
N LEU A 22 -10.15 -18.18 -5.82
CA LEU A 22 -11.17 -17.16 -5.59
C LEU A 22 -12.34 -17.34 -6.56
N PRO A 23 -13.58 -17.08 -6.11
CA PRO A 23 -14.73 -17.03 -7.01
C PRO A 23 -14.60 -15.83 -7.97
N GLU A 24 -15.18 -15.93 -9.17
CA GLU A 24 -15.04 -14.90 -10.21
C GLU A 24 -15.50 -13.51 -9.76
N GLN A 25 -16.52 -13.45 -8.89
CA GLN A 25 -17.03 -12.22 -8.29
C GLN A 25 -15.98 -11.47 -7.43
N ALA A 26 -14.97 -12.15 -6.90
CA ALA A 26 -13.92 -11.56 -6.08
C ALA A 26 -12.80 -10.90 -6.92
N LEU A 27 -12.73 -11.19 -8.22
CA LEU A 27 -11.67 -10.67 -9.11
C LEU A 27 -11.70 -9.13 -9.18
N GLY A 28 -12.88 -8.54 -9.28
CA GLY A 28 -13.03 -7.07 -9.31
C GLY A 28 -12.53 -6.43 -8.02
N THR A 29 -12.84 -7.03 -6.87
CA THR A 29 -12.38 -6.55 -5.56
C THR A 29 -10.88 -6.74 -5.37
N LEU A 30 -10.32 -7.84 -5.86
CA LEU A 30 -8.87 -8.07 -5.86
C LEU A 30 -8.13 -7.01 -6.68
N LEU A 31 -8.62 -6.71 -7.87
CA LEU A 31 -8.08 -5.64 -8.72
C LEU A 31 -8.17 -4.28 -8.03
N ALA A 32 -9.32 -3.94 -7.46
CA ALA A 32 -9.53 -2.66 -6.76
C ALA A 32 -8.65 -2.54 -5.52
N SER A 33 -8.54 -3.59 -4.71
CA SER A 33 -7.71 -3.58 -3.50
C SER A 33 -6.22 -3.48 -3.83
N LEU A 34 -5.75 -4.15 -4.90
CA LEU A 34 -4.39 -3.99 -5.40
C LEU A 34 -4.15 -2.58 -5.94
N LEU A 35 -5.07 -2.04 -6.75
CA LEU A 35 -4.96 -0.72 -7.34
C LEU A 35 -4.90 0.38 -6.28
N LEU A 36 -5.62 0.24 -5.17
CA LEU A 36 -5.63 1.21 -4.07
C LEU A 36 -4.50 0.97 -3.05
N GLY A 37 -4.26 -0.27 -2.65
CA GLY A 37 -3.31 -0.60 -1.58
C GLY A 37 -1.85 -0.50 -2.00
N THR A 38 -1.50 -1.01 -3.19
CA THR A 38 -0.09 -1.00 -3.65
C THR A 38 0.52 0.40 -3.83
N PRO A 39 -0.20 1.45 -4.32
CA PRO A 39 0.37 2.79 -4.33
C PRO A 39 0.50 3.38 -2.93
N VAL A 40 -0.41 3.08 -2.00
CA VAL A 40 -0.26 3.49 -0.59
C VAL A 40 1.04 2.93 -0.02
N LEU A 41 1.27 1.63 -0.15
CA LEU A 41 2.48 0.97 0.35
C LEU A 41 3.74 1.57 -0.26
N SER A 42 3.71 1.89 -1.56
CA SER A 42 4.83 2.51 -2.28
C SER A 42 5.13 3.93 -1.79
N LEU A 43 4.10 4.75 -1.57
CA LEU A 43 4.25 6.13 -1.07
C LEU A 43 4.78 6.14 0.35
N VAL A 44 4.24 5.28 1.22
CA VAL A 44 4.69 5.14 2.62
C VAL A 44 6.13 4.61 2.68
N GLY A 45 6.47 3.62 1.86
CA GLY A 45 7.84 3.12 1.73
C GLY A 45 8.81 4.20 1.27
N GLY A 46 8.40 5.05 0.33
CA GLY A 46 9.20 6.20 -0.14
C GLY A 46 9.50 7.21 0.96
N ILE A 47 8.54 7.51 1.85
CA ILE A 47 8.77 8.37 3.03
C ILE A 47 9.82 7.73 3.95
N GLY A 48 9.72 6.43 4.20
CA GLY A 48 10.70 5.69 5.00
C GLY A 48 12.11 5.79 4.43
N VAL A 49 12.27 5.61 3.12
CA VAL A 49 13.57 5.76 2.45
C VAL A 49 14.11 7.18 2.61
N ALA A 50 13.29 8.21 2.37
CA ALA A 50 13.71 9.61 2.48
C ALA A 50 14.23 9.97 3.89
N LEU A 51 13.62 9.42 4.95
CA LEU A 51 14.08 9.62 6.33
C LEU A 51 15.43 8.97 6.62
N THR A 52 15.76 7.88 5.92
CA THR A 52 16.98 7.11 6.18
C THR A 52 18.18 7.46 5.32
N VAL A 53 17.99 8.26 4.27
CA VAL A 53 19.07 8.65 3.33
C VAL A 53 20.26 9.33 4.04
N GLY A 54 20.04 10.03 5.15
CA GLY A 54 21.10 10.67 5.95
C GLY A 54 21.61 9.88 7.16
N LEU A 55 21.03 8.70 7.47
CA LEU A 55 21.29 7.98 8.72
C LEU A 55 22.18 6.74 8.49
N ARG A 56 23.32 6.67 9.18
CA ARG A 56 24.25 5.51 9.13
C ARG A 56 23.64 4.18 9.65
N ARG A 57 22.51 4.21 10.36
CA ARG A 57 21.76 3.04 10.88
C ARG A 57 20.27 3.06 10.48
N GLY A 58 19.95 3.63 9.31
CA GLY A 58 18.56 3.91 8.90
C GLY A 58 17.62 2.70 8.82
N GLY A 59 18.12 1.49 8.56
CA GLY A 59 17.28 0.31 8.29
C GLY A 59 16.29 -0.06 9.41
N LEU A 60 16.67 0.11 10.69
CA LEU A 60 15.82 -0.26 11.83
C LEU A 60 14.66 0.74 12.06
N LEU A 61 14.95 2.04 11.89
CA LEU A 61 13.94 3.11 11.97
C LEU A 61 12.93 3.00 10.82
N LEU A 62 13.40 2.60 9.63
CA LEU A 62 12.56 2.38 8.46
C LEU A 62 11.48 1.33 8.75
N SER A 63 11.88 0.16 9.24
CA SER A 63 10.94 -0.91 9.58
C SER A 63 9.99 -0.51 10.71
N LEU A 64 10.47 0.17 11.74
CA LEU A 64 9.65 0.55 12.89
C LEU A 64 8.56 1.57 12.53
N LEU A 65 8.85 2.49 11.61
CA LEU A 65 7.93 3.55 11.21
C LEU A 65 6.95 3.12 10.11
N VAL A 66 7.42 2.30 9.17
CA VAL A 66 6.64 1.90 7.98
C VAL A 66 5.66 0.78 8.32
N LEU A 67 6.07 -0.18 9.16
CA LEU A 67 5.25 -1.33 9.53
C LEU A 67 3.88 -0.98 10.16
N PRO A 68 3.75 -0.06 11.12
CA PRO A 68 2.44 0.31 11.67
C PRO A 68 1.50 0.94 10.63
N LEU A 69 2.04 1.58 9.59
CA LEU A 69 1.25 2.15 8.49
C LEU A 69 0.92 1.10 7.41
N TRP A 70 1.73 0.05 7.26
CA TRP A 70 1.45 -1.05 6.34
C TRP A 70 0.34 -1.98 6.86
N VAL A 71 0.32 -2.24 8.17
CA VAL A 71 -0.69 -3.09 8.82
C VAL A 71 -2.13 -2.72 8.43
N PRO A 72 -2.61 -1.46 8.57
CA PRO A 72 -3.99 -1.13 8.19
C PRO A 72 -4.27 -1.37 6.71
N VAL A 73 -3.33 -1.01 5.81
CA VAL A 73 -3.50 -1.26 4.38
C VAL A 73 -3.67 -2.75 4.09
N LEU A 74 -2.84 -3.59 4.71
CA LEU A 74 -2.89 -5.04 4.53
C LEU A 74 -4.18 -5.64 5.11
N ILE A 75 -4.61 -5.17 6.29
CA ILE A 75 -5.86 -5.63 6.93
C ILE A 75 -7.06 -5.32 6.04
N PHE A 76 -7.22 -4.08 5.59
CA PHE A 76 -8.39 -3.69 4.79
C PHE A 76 -8.35 -4.30 3.38
N ALA A 77 -7.18 -4.45 2.76
CA ALA A 77 -7.06 -5.14 1.49
C ALA A 77 -7.40 -6.63 1.59
N ALA A 78 -6.90 -7.32 2.61
CA ALA A 78 -7.21 -8.73 2.85
C ALA A 78 -8.69 -8.93 3.20
N SER A 79 -9.26 -8.06 4.05
CA SER A 79 -10.69 -8.07 4.37
C SER A 79 -11.53 -7.90 3.12
N ALA A 80 -11.26 -6.90 2.27
CA ALA A 80 -12.03 -6.68 1.05
C ALA A 80 -12.08 -7.92 0.15
N VAL A 81 -10.94 -8.60 -0.05
CA VAL A 81 -10.87 -9.81 -0.88
C VAL A 81 -11.58 -11.00 -0.21
N SER A 82 -11.42 -11.16 1.10
CA SER A 82 -12.11 -12.20 1.89
C SER A 82 -13.62 -12.01 1.87
N ASP A 83 -14.09 -10.78 2.09
CA ASP A 83 -15.50 -10.41 2.05
C ASP A 83 -16.08 -10.70 0.65
N ALA A 84 -15.34 -10.34 -0.41
CA ALA A 84 -15.74 -10.64 -1.79
C ALA A 84 -15.83 -12.16 -2.07
N ALA A 85 -14.89 -12.94 -1.51
CA ALA A 85 -14.89 -14.40 -1.64
C ALA A 85 -16.10 -15.03 -0.94
N LEU A 86 -16.55 -14.44 0.16
CA LEU A 86 -17.74 -14.86 0.91
C LEU A 86 -19.06 -14.28 0.35
N GLY A 87 -19.00 -13.43 -0.68
CA GLY A 87 -20.17 -12.74 -1.23
C GLY A 87 -20.73 -11.64 -0.32
N LEU A 88 -19.92 -11.13 0.60
CA LEU A 88 -20.24 -10.03 1.51
C LEU A 88 -19.97 -8.67 0.87
N GLU A 89 -20.46 -7.62 1.51
CA GLU A 89 -20.27 -6.24 1.05
C GLU A 89 -18.81 -5.78 1.23
N THR A 90 -18.21 -5.23 0.17
CA THR A 90 -16.78 -4.86 0.13
C THR A 90 -16.55 -3.35 0.14
N GLN A 91 -17.63 -2.56 0.20
CA GLN A 91 -17.56 -1.12 -0.01
C GLN A 91 -16.79 -0.42 1.12
N ALA A 92 -17.05 -0.78 2.38
CA ALA A 92 -16.37 -0.19 3.54
C ALA A 92 -14.82 -0.36 3.49
N PRO A 93 -14.25 -1.57 3.34
CA PRO A 93 -12.80 -1.73 3.29
C PRO A 93 -12.17 -1.05 2.06
N LEU A 94 -12.86 -1.06 0.91
CA LEU A 94 -12.38 -0.35 -0.30
C LEU A 94 -12.37 1.18 -0.12
N LEU A 95 -13.41 1.75 0.50
CA LEU A 95 -13.45 3.18 0.82
C LEU A 95 -12.35 3.57 1.80
N PHE A 96 -12.06 2.70 2.78
CA PHE A 96 -10.96 2.94 3.72
C PHE A 96 -9.60 2.93 3.01
N LEU A 97 -9.37 1.99 2.09
CA LEU A 97 -8.17 2.00 1.23
C LEU A 97 -8.09 3.26 0.38
N GLY A 98 -9.22 3.73 -0.18
CA GLY A 98 -9.29 5.00 -0.90
C GLY A 98 -8.92 6.21 -0.03
N ALA A 99 -9.41 6.25 1.21
CA ALA A 99 -9.07 7.30 2.17
C ALA A 99 -7.58 7.28 2.53
N LEU A 100 -7.00 6.09 2.75
CA LEU A 100 -5.56 5.93 2.99
C LEU A 100 -4.73 6.38 1.78
N LEU A 101 -5.20 6.12 0.55
CA LEU A 101 -4.54 6.59 -0.66
C LEU A 101 -4.59 8.12 -0.78
N ALA A 102 -5.74 8.75 -0.53
CA ALA A 102 -5.85 10.20 -0.51
C ALA A 102 -4.93 10.82 0.55
N LEU A 103 -4.87 10.23 1.74
CA LEU A 103 -3.95 10.63 2.81
C LEU A 103 -2.49 10.48 2.39
N ALA A 104 -2.12 9.34 1.79
CA ALA A 104 -0.76 9.08 1.34
C ALA A 104 -0.34 10.05 0.22
N LEU A 105 -1.21 10.32 -0.76
CA LEU A 105 -0.92 11.24 -1.86
C LEU A 105 -0.70 12.67 -1.37
N THR A 106 -1.46 13.10 -0.36
CA THR A 106 -1.35 14.46 0.19
C THR A 106 -0.17 14.60 1.15
N LEU A 107 0.05 13.63 2.05
CA LEU A 107 1.10 13.72 3.07
C LEU A 107 2.48 13.31 2.58
N SER A 108 2.59 12.38 1.62
CA SER A 108 3.87 11.88 1.13
C SER A 108 4.83 12.97 0.64
N PRO A 109 4.44 13.94 -0.22
CA PRO A 109 5.36 14.98 -0.66
C PRO A 109 5.86 15.87 0.48
N LEU A 110 4.98 16.23 1.43
CA LEU A 110 5.37 17.03 2.60
C LEU A 110 6.32 16.25 3.51
N ALA A 111 6.01 14.99 3.79
CA ALA A 111 6.82 14.12 4.63
C ALA A 111 8.20 13.85 4.02
N VAL A 112 8.26 13.58 2.71
CA VAL A 112 9.53 13.41 1.98
C VAL A 112 10.35 14.69 1.99
N ALA A 113 9.74 15.86 1.74
CA ALA A 113 10.47 17.13 1.78
C ALA A 113 11.03 17.45 3.17
N ALA A 114 10.23 17.23 4.23
CA ALA A 114 10.69 17.39 5.61
C ALA A 114 11.82 16.41 5.97
N ALA A 115 11.67 15.14 5.58
CA ALA A 115 12.66 14.10 5.79
C ALA A 115 14.01 14.45 5.13
N LEU A 116 13.97 14.89 3.88
CA LEU A 116 15.16 15.29 3.14
C LEU A 116 15.89 16.45 3.83
N ARG A 117 15.16 17.50 4.24
CA ARG A 117 15.76 18.64 4.96
C ARG A 117 16.47 18.24 6.25
N ILE A 118 15.89 17.31 7.02
CA ILE A 118 16.50 16.79 8.25
C ILE A 118 17.74 15.95 7.92
N SER A 119 17.69 15.16 6.84
CA SER A 119 18.76 14.24 6.45
C SER A 119 19.98 14.89 5.78
N THR A 120 19.78 16.00 5.05
CA THR A 120 20.86 16.71 4.33
C THR A 120 21.27 18.02 5.01
N GLY A 121 20.50 18.49 5.99
CA GLY A 121 20.78 19.70 6.76
C GLY A 121 21.51 19.45 8.09
N GLY A 122 21.95 18.21 8.34
CA GLY A 122 22.77 17.81 9.48
C GLY A 122 24.20 17.50 9.09
#